data_AF-A0A0D6L4B4-F1
#
_entry.id   AF-A0A0D6L4B4-F1
#
_cell.length_a   1.000
_cell.length_b   1.000
_cell.length_c   1.000
_cell.angle_alpha   90.00
_cell.angle_beta   90.00
_cell.angle_gamma   90.00
#
_symmetry.space_group_name_H-M   'P 1'
#
loop_
_entity.id
_entity.type
_entity.pdbx_description
1 polymer ?
#
loop_
_entity_poly.entity_id
_entity_poly.type
_entity_poly.pdbx_seq_one_letter_code
_entity_poly.pdbx_strand_id
1 'polypeptide(L)'
;MDQLTAFYELKQLVLLRYREEYPYVSPEWKTFSSKDILQLIESIETETKQRISEKWIYTHLKPEVNEKLPRKDMLDILTSYCHMDSWNAFVYSLNKPVLSDGVSEDGTIPEPIQPKSTNRWLFVLIGMFAVTIGNNLGIEYMNKEEFTQKLTIPTTGVKRWQIYVGWLRSVLRMDGYDFLPAFDLYC
;
A
#
# COMPACT_ATOMS: atom_id res chain seq x y z
N MET A 1 -1.35 16.98 5.82
CA MET A 1 -0.14 16.43 6.46
C MET A 1 1.07 16.94 5.68
N ASP A 2 2.12 17.36 6.39
CA ASP A 2 3.33 17.88 5.74
C ASP A 2 4.13 16.75 5.06
N GLN A 3 4.77 17.05 3.92
CA GLN A 3 5.50 16.05 3.15
C GLN A 3 6.70 15.49 3.93
N LEU A 4 7.28 16.29 4.80
CA LEU A 4 8.39 15.88 5.65
C LEU A 4 7.93 14.90 6.74
N THR A 5 6.75 15.13 7.32
CA THR A 5 6.12 14.17 8.25
C THR A 5 5.89 12.83 7.59
N ALA A 6 5.32 12.82 6.38
CA ALA A 6 5.15 11.58 5.61
C ALA A 6 6.48 10.88 5.33
N PHE A 7 7.56 11.63 5.13
CA PHE A 7 8.88 11.04 4.92
C PHE A 7 9.43 10.37 6.19
N TYR A 8 9.20 10.95 7.37
CA TYR A 8 9.58 10.31 8.63
C TYR A 8 8.80 9.00 8.86
N GLU A 9 7.51 8.97 8.53
CA GLU A 9 6.73 7.73 8.56
C GLU A 9 7.32 6.67 7.64
N LEU A 10 7.65 7.04 6.40
CA LEU A 10 8.27 6.12 5.45
C LEU A 10 9.61 5.56 5.98
N LYS A 11 10.42 6.38 6.66
CA LYS A 11 11.66 5.90 7.31
C LYS A 11 11.38 4.83 8.36
N GLN A 12 10.31 4.97 9.14
CA GLN A 12 9.95 3.96 10.12
C GLN A 12 9.45 2.68 9.43
N LEU A 13 8.64 2.80 8.38
CA LEU A 13 8.17 1.65 7.61
C LEU A 13 9.33 0.84 7.00
N VAL A 14 10.31 1.52 6.39
CA VAL A 14 11.50 0.87 5.83
C VAL A 14 12.30 0.15 6.92
N LEU A 15 12.45 0.79 8.09
CA LEU A 15 13.16 0.19 9.22
C LEU A 15 12.46 -1.05 9.74
N LEU A 16 11.15 -0.98 9.92
CA LEU A 16 10.34 -2.12 10.35
C LEU A 16 10.45 -3.27 9.35
N ARG A 17 10.32 -2.99 8.06
CA ARG A 17 10.48 -3.99 6.99
C ARG A 17 11.85 -4.65 7.04
N TYR A 18 12.92 -3.87 7.18
CA TYR A 18 14.28 -4.39 7.27
C TYR A 18 14.49 -5.28 8.51
N ARG A 19 13.86 -4.94 9.64
CA ARG A 19 13.94 -5.73 10.88
C ARG A 19 13.17 -7.06 10.82
N GLU A 20 12.17 -7.18 9.95
CA GLU A 20 11.53 -8.48 9.70
C GLU A 20 12.50 -9.47 9.06
N GLU A 21 13.33 -8.97 8.15
CA GLU A 21 14.34 -9.77 7.46
C GLU A 21 15.54 -10.03 8.38
N TYR A 22 15.90 -9.05 9.22
CA TYR A 22 17.04 -9.12 10.15
C TYR A 22 16.64 -8.72 11.59
N PRO A 23 16.12 -9.66 12.41
CA PRO A 23 15.61 -9.36 13.75
C PRO A 23 16.64 -8.80 14.75
N TYR A 24 17.93 -9.07 14.52
CA TYR A 24 19.03 -8.66 15.40
C TYR A 24 19.48 -7.20 15.21
N VAL A 25 18.93 -6.50 14.21
CA VAL A 25 19.30 -5.12 13.90
C VAL A 25 18.70 -4.15 14.91
N SER A 26 19.47 -3.13 15.26
CA SER A 26 19.07 -2.04 16.14
C SER A 26 17.80 -1.32 15.66
N PRO A 27 16.91 -0.90 16.57
CA PRO A 27 15.66 -0.23 16.24
C PRO A 27 15.80 1.24 15.83
N GLU A 28 17.02 1.75 15.66
CA GLU A 28 17.27 3.18 15.43
C GLU A 28 18.25 3.42 14.28
N TRP A 29 17.93 4.35 13.40
CA TRP A 29 18.80 4.73 12.26
C TRP A 29 20.20 5.23 12.68
N LYS A 30 20.34 5.83 13.86
CA LYS A 30 21.62 6.35 14.36
C LYS A 30 22.64 5.23 14.59
N THR A 31 22.18 4.10 15.11
CA THR A 31 23.03 2.97 15.52
C THR A 31 23.36 2.00 14.37
N PHE A 32 22.82 2.24 13.16
CA PHE A 32 23.12 1.43 11.97
C PHE A 32 24.61 1.46 11.65
N SER A 33 25.21 0.27 11.59
CA SER A 33 26.57 0.06 11.12
C SER A 33 26.65 0.21 9.60
N SER A 34 27.84 0.47 9.07
CA SER A 34 28.09 0.45 7.62
C SER A 34 27.72 -0.91 7.01
N LYS A 35 27.91 -2.00 7.74
CA LYS A 35 27.48 -3.34 7.31
C LYS A 35 25.95 -3.41 7.12
N ASP A 36 25.19 -2.89 8.08
CA ASP A 36 23.72 -2.90 8.03
C ASP A 36 23.21 -2.02 6.88
N ILE A 37 23.89 -0.91 6.60
CA ILE A 37 23.57 -0.04 5.47
C ILE A 37 23.78 -0.77 4.15
N LEU A 38 24.88 -1.50 3.99
CA LEU A 38 25.15 -2.28 2.77
C LEU A 38 24.13 -3.41 2.58
N GLN A 39 23.77 -4.11 3.66
CA GLN A 39 22.74 -5.15 3.64
C GLN A 39 21.36 -4.58 3.28
N LEU A 40 21.00 -3.43 3.84
CA LEU A 40 19.77 -2.74 3.48
C LEU A 40 19.75 -2.39 1.98
N ILE A 41 20.85 -1.85 1.44
CA ILE A 41 20.94 -1.53 0.00
C ILE A 41 20.76 -2.79 -0.85
N GLU A 42 21.40 -3.89 -0.46
CA GLU A 42 21.27 -5.18 -1.15
C GLU A 42 19.84 -5.73 -1.11
N SER A 43 19.17 -5.65 0.04
CA SER A 43 17.77 -6.07 0.18
C SER A 43 16.83 -5.22 -0.71
N ILE A 44 17.01 -3.89 -0.73
CA ILE A 44 16.24 -2.97 -1.58
C ILE A 44 16.49 -3.28 -3.06
N GLU A 45 17.75 -3.49 -3.45
CA GLU A 45 18.13 -3.80 -4.83
C GLU A 45 17.57 -5.15 -5.29
N THR A 46 17.55 -6.14 -4.39
CA THR A 46 17.02 -7.47 -4.67
C THR A 46 15.52 -7.43 -4.93
N GLU A 47 14.76 -6.69 -4.11
CA GLU A 47 13.30 -6.57 -4.20
C GLU A 47 12.85 -5.65 -5.34
N THR A 48 13.41 -4.44 -5.40
CA THR A 48 12.92 -3.39 -6.32
C THR A 48 13.62 -3.42 -7.68
N LYS A 49 14.74 -4.15 -7.81
CA LYS A 49 15.67 -4.09 -8.96
C LYS A 49 16.22 -2.69 -9.23
N GLN A 50 16.14 -1.80 -8.25
CA GLN A 50 16.65 -0.44 -8.29
C GLN A 50 17.63 -0.24 -7.14
N ARG A 51 18.73 0.47 -7.41
CA ARG A 51 19.82 0.64 -6.45
C ARG A 51 19.83 2.05 -5.87
N ILE A 52 19.97 2.14 -4.55
CA ILE A 52 20.20 3.39 -3.82
C ILE A 52 21.68 3.48 -3.46
N SER A 53 22.26 4.68 -3.51
CA SER A 53 23.67 4.89 -3.12
C SER A 53 23.83 4.94 -1.59
N GLU A 54 24.93 4.41 -1.08
CA GLU A 54 25.28 4.48 0.35
C GLU A 54 25.30 5.92 0.88
N LYS A 55 25.89 6.84 0.11
CA LYS A 55 25.91 8.28 0.42
C LYS A 55 24.51 8.83 0.66
N TRP A 56 23.52 8.39 -0.12
CA TRP A 56 22.15 8.86 0.01
C TRP A 56 21.53 8.42 1.35
N ILE A 57 21.81 7.19 1.80
CA ILE A 57 21.35 6.69 3.11
C ILE A 57 21.96 7.51 4.25
N TYR A 58 23.27 7.78 4.22
CA TYR A 58 23.90 8.66 5.22
C TYR A 58 23.35 10.09 5.21
N THR A 59 22.89 10.58 4.05
CA THR A 59 22.42 11.97 3.92
C THR A 59 20.95 12.13 4.32
N HIS A 60 20.11 11.10 4.11
CA HIS A 60 18.66 11.24 4.27
C HIS A 60 18.03 10.25 5.26
N LEU A 61 18.59 9.06 5.46
CA LEU A 61 18.03 8.05 6.37
C LEU A 61 18.67 8.12 7.75
N LYS A 62 20.01 8.24 7.81
CA LYS A 62 20.76 8.28 9.07
C LYS A 62 20.48 9.52 9.95
N PRO A 63 20.43 10.76 9.42
CA PRO A 63 20.07 11.92 10.23
C PRO A 63 18.64 11.80 10.75
N GLU A 64 18.44 12.25 11.99
CA GLU A 64 17.13 12.25 12.64
C GLU A 64 16.21 13.33 12.05
N VAL A 65 16.76 14.52 11.82
CA VAL A 65 16.06 15.67 11.27
C VAL A 65 16.60 15.99 9.89
N ASN A 66 15.71 16.05 8.91
CA ASN A 66 16.04 16.47 7.55
C ASN A 66 15.35 17.80 7.24
N GLU A 67 16.10 18.78 6.74
CA GLU A 67 15.52 20.06 6.34
C GLU A 67 14.87 20.00 4.95
N LYS A 68 15.32 19.06 4.11
CA LYS A 68 14.91 18.97 2.71
C LYS A 68 14.41 17.58 2.36
N LEU A 69 13.27 17.55 1.66
CA LEU A 69 12.74 16.34 1.05
C LEU A 69 13.70 15.84 -0.04
N PRO A 70 14.09 14.55 -0.03
CA PRO A 70 14.86 13.98 -1.12
C PRO A 70 14.03 13.92 -2.42
N ARG A 71 14.70 13.59 -3.53
CA ARG A 71 14.06 13.47 -4.85
C ARG A 71 12.98 12.39 -4.83
N LYS A 72 11.90 12.62 -5.57
CA LYS A 72 10.75 11.72 -5.69
C LYS A 72 11.15 10.29 -6.08
N ASP A 73 12.09 10.13 -7.02
CA ASP A 73 12.53 8.81 -7.47
C ASP A 73 13.06 7.94 -6.33
N MET A 74 13.79 8.54 -5.38
CA MET A 74 14.32 7.82 -4.21
C MET A 74 13.22 7.43 -3.23
N LEU A 75 12.19 8.28 -3.11
CA LEU A 75 11.01 7.98 -2.29
C LEU A 75 10.21 6.84 -2.92
N ASP A 76 10.02 6.86 -4.23
CA ASP A 76 9.32 5.82 -4.98
C ASP A 76 10.02 4.44 -4.78
N ILE A 77 11.36 4.38 -4.83
CA ILE A 77 12.12 3.14 -4.54
C ILE A 77 11.81 2.64 -3.13
N LEU A 78 11.88 3.50 -2.11
CA LEU A 78 11.61 3.11 -0.72
C LEU A 78 10.15 2.66 -0.53
N THR A 79 9.19 3.35 -1.16
CA THR A 79 7.79 2.92 -1.10
C THR A 79 7.57 1.56 -1.76
N SER A 80 8.27 1.30 -2.88
CA SER A 80 8.24 0.01 -3.58
C SER A 80 8.83 -1.11 -2.73
N TYR A 81 9.94 -0.84 -2.01
CA TYR A 81 10.52 -1.78 -1.05
C TYR A 81 9.56 -2.13 0.10
N CYS A 82 8.74 -1.18 0.55
CA CYS A 82 7.66 -1.41 1.51
C CYS A 82 6.38 -2.02 0.87
N HIS A 83 6.44 -2.49 -0.38
CA HIS A 83 5.33 -3.06 -1.15
C HIS A 83 4.13 -2.11 -1.35
N MET A 84 4.41 -0.81 -1.44
CA MET A 84 3.42 0.23 -1.76
C MET A 84 3.59 0.73 -3.20
N ASP A 85 2.55 1.36 -3.75
CA ASP A 85 2.52 1.72 -5.18
C ASP A 85 3.50 2.86 -5.55
N SER A 86 3.34 4.04 -4.94
CA SER A 86 4.19 5.21 -5.20
C SER A 86 4.16 6.19 -4.04
N TRP A 87 5.14 7.09 -3.99
CA TRP A 87 5.20 8.16 -3.01
C TRP A 87 3.92 9.01 -2.97
N ASN A 88 3.37 9.36 -4.13
CA ASN A 88 2.15 10.16 -4.20
C ASN A 88 0.94 9.40 -3.64
N ALA A 89 0.82 8.12 -3.96
CA ALA A 89 -0.26 7.27 -3.42
C ALA A 89 -0.13 7.12 -1.90
N PHE A 90 1.09 6.95 -1.39
CA PHE A 90 1.37 6.89 0.04
C PHE A 90 0.97 8.18 0.76
N VAL A 91 1.42 9.34 0.27
CA VAL A 91 1.06 10.64 0.87
C VAL A 91 -0.45 10.89 0.81
N TYR A 92 -1.10 10.48 -0.29
CA TYR A 92 -2.56 10.57 -0.40
C TYR A 92 -3.25 9.69 0.65
N SER A 93 -2.74 8.47 0.88
CA SER A 93 -3.30 7.54 1.86
C SER A 93 -3.23 8.08 3.29
N LEU A 94 -2.16 8.82 3.63
CA LEU A 94 -2.00 9.49 4.93
C LEU A 94 -2.90 10.72 5.09
N ASN A 95 -3.19 11.42 4.00
CA ASN A 95 -4.00 12.64 4.02
C ASN A 95 -5.50 12.38 3.96
N LYS A 96 -5.93 11.13 3.69
CA LYS A 96 -7.35 10.81 3.65
C LYS A 96 -7.90 11.01 5.07
N PRO A 97 -8.83 11.96 5.30
CA PRO A 97 -9.51 12.02 6.58
C PRO A 97 -10.19 10.67 6.76
N VAL A 98 -9.97 10.05 7.92
CA VAL A 98 -10.67 8.83 8.34
C VAL A 98 -12.14 9.20 8.51
N LEU A 99 -12.85 9.30 7.39
CA LEU A 99 -14.29 9.31 7.37
C LEU A 99 -14.69 7.87 7.66
N SER A 100 -15.05 7.68 8.93
CA SER A 100 -15.93 6.67 9.51
C SER A 100 -16.51 5.67 8.51
N ASP A 101 -16.36 4.39 8.84
CA ASP A 101 -17.21 3.26 8.47
C ASP A 101 -18.33 3.59 7.48
N GLY A 102 -18.00 3.37 6.21
CA GLY A 102 -18.90 3.35 5.09
C GLY A 102 -18.32 2.41 4.06
N VAL A 103 -18.50 1.12 4.28
CA VAL A 103 -18.46 0.14 3.19
C VAL A 103 -19.47 0.61 2.14
N SER A 104 -18.98 1.19 1.06
CA SER A 104 -19.65 1.09 -0.24
C SER A 104 -18.96 -0.06 -0.95
N GLU A 105 -19.50 -1.27 -0.78
CA GLU A 105 -19.48 -2.20 -1.89
C GLU A 105 -20.35 -1.58 -2.99
N ASP A 106 -19.70 -0.91 -3.94
CA ASP A 106 -20.13 -1.02 -5.33
C ASP A 106 -18.89 -1.37 -6.14
N GLY A 107 -18.91 -2.59 -6.67
CA GLY A 107 -17.85 -3.15 -7.48
C GLY A 107 -17.76 -2.45 -8.83
N THR A 108 -17.21 -1.25 -8.86
CA THR A 108 -16.54 -0.77 -10.05
C THR A 108 -15.11 -1.29 -10.03
N ILE A 109 -14.89 -2.36 -10.78
CA ILE A 109 -13.58 -2.79 -11.27
C ILE A 109 -12.82 -1.52 -11.73
N PRO A 110 -11.56 -1.24 -11.31
CA PRO A 110 -10.73 -0.36 -12.14
C PRO A 110 -10.63 -1.07 -13.47
N GLU A 111 -11.39 -0.54 -14.43
CA GLU A 111 -11.38 -0.97 -15.83
C GLU A 111 -9.91 -1.25 -16.21
N PRO A 112 -9.60 -2.38 -16.88
CA PRO A 112 -8.25 -2.60 -17.40
C PRO A 112 -7.78 -1.30 -18.03
N ILE A 113 -6.56 -0.86 -17.73
CA ILE A 113 -6.00 0.40 -18.23
C ILE A 113 -6.15 0.41 -19.75
N GLN A 114 -7.24 1.02 -20.23
CA GLN A 114 -7.55 1.13 -21.64
C GLN A 114 -6.49 2.07 -22.22
N PRO A 115 -5.72 1.69 -23.24
CA PRO A 115 -4.77 2.59 -23.84
C PRO A 115 -5.51 3.82 -24.38
N LYS A 116 -5.00 4.99 -24.01
CA LYS A 116 -5.39 6.32 -24.52
C LYS A 116 -5.43 6.31 -26.06
N SER A 117 -6.57 5.95 -26.66
CA SER A 117 -6.92 6.34 -28.03
C SER A 117 -8.44 6.46 -28.15
N THR A 118 -8.90 7.69 -28.21
CA THR A 118 -10.29 8.09 -28.35
C THR A 118 -10.84 7.68 -29.71
N ASN A 119 -11.60 6.59 -29.78
CA ASN A 119 -12.41 6.24 -30.94
C ASN A 119 -13.90 6.27 -30.58
N ARG A 120 -14.50 7.48 -30.65
CA ARG A 120 -15.92 7.76 -30.33
C ARG A 120 -16.95 6.90 -31.06
N TRP A 121 -16.55 6.21 -32.13
CA TRP A 121 -17.41 5.32 -32.93
C TRP A 121 -17.71 3.98 -32.26
N LEU A 122 -16.92 3.56 -31.26
CA LEU A 122 -17.10 2.28 -30.58
C LEU A 122 -18.42 2.21 -29.78
N PHE A 123 -18.85 3.33 -29.20
CA PHE A 123 -20.10 3.42 -28.45
C PHE A 123 -21.35 3.26 -29.33
N VAL A 124 -21.27 3.67 -30.59
CA VAL A 124 -22.37 3.53 -31.55
C VAL A 124 -22.54 2.05 -31.94
N LEU A 125 -21.43 1.32 -32.11
CA LEU A 125 -21.46 -0.11 -32.43
C LEU A 125 -21.97 -0.96 -31.27
N ILE A 126 -21.59 -0.63 -30.03
CA ILE A 126 -22.10 -1.30 -28.81
C ILE A 126 -23.61 -1.07 -28.66
N GLY A 127 -24.09 0.16 -28.90
CA GLY A 127 -25.53 0.47 -28.86
C GLY A 127 -26.33 -0.27 -29.92
N MET A 128 -25.80 -0.34 -31.15
CA MET A 128 -26.46 -1.06 -32.25
C MET A 128 -26.48 -2.59 -32.03
N PHE A 129 -25.45 -3.13 -31.37
CA PHE A 129 -25.36 -4.55 -31.01
C PHE A 129 -26.30 -4.93 -29.84
N ALA A 130 -26.50 -4.04 -28.87
CA ALA A 130 -27.45 -4.29 -27.77
C ALA A 130 -28.91 -4.33 -28.26
N VAL A 131 -29.26 -3.47 -29.23
CA VAL A 131 -30.62 -3.40 -29.80
C VAL A 131 -30.98 -4.67 -30.58
N THR A 132 -30.03 -5.32 -31.24
CA THR A 132 -30.27 -6.57 -31.95
C THR A 132 -30.38 -7.79 -31.03
N ILE A 133 -29.75 -7.78 -29.86
CA ILE A 133 -29.84 -8.88 -28.86
C ILE A 133 -31.18 -8.85 -28.10
N GLY A 134 -31.75 -7.66 -27.87
CA GLY A 134 -32.98 -7.50 -27.07
C GLY A 134 -34.26 -8.10 -27.67
N ASN A 135 -34.30 -8.39 -28.97
CA ASN A 135 -35.52 -8.82 -29.65
C ASN A 135 -35.71 -10.34 -29.76
N ASN A 136 -34.79 -11.18 -29.25
CA ASN A 136 -34.89 -12.64 -29.47
C ASN A 136 -34.57 -13.56 -28.28
N LEU A 137 -34.46 -13.05 -27.05
CA LEU A 137 -34.21 -13.92 -25.89
C LEU A 137 -35.12 -13.51 -24.73
N GLY A 138 -36.07 -14.38 -24.40
CA GLY A 138 -36.81 -14.33 -23.15
C GLY A 138 -35.82 -14.38 -21.99
N ILE A 139 -35.74 -13.29 -21.24
CA ILE A 139 -34.87 -13.16 -20.08
C ILE A 139 -35.60 -13.81 -18.91
N GLU A 140 -35.43 -15.12 -18.78
CA GLU A 140 -35.68 -15.84 -17.54
C GLU A 140 -34.65 -15.33 -16.51
N TYR A 141 -35.16 -14.76 -15.43
CA TYR A 141 -34.35 -14.15 -14.37
C TYR A 141 -33.53 -15.24 -13.68
N MET A 142 -32.23 -15.32 -13.97
CA MET A 142 -31.32 -16.15 -13.18
C MET A 142 -31.20 -15.55 -11.78
N ASN A 143 -31.59 -16.38 -10.81
CA ASN A 143 -31.68 -16.13 -9.39
C ASN A 143 -30.30 -15.73 -8.83
N LYS A 144 -30.26 -14.62 -8.08
CA LYS A 144 -29.04 -14.02 -7.52
C LYS A 144 -28.29 -14.94 -6.55
N GLU A 145 -28.92 -16.00 -6.07
CA GLU A 145 -28.36 -16.84 -5.00
C GLU A 145 -27.35 -17.89 -5.49
N GLU A 146 -27.34 -18.26 -6.77
CA GLU A 146 -26.34 -19.21 -7.30
C GLU A 146 -24.96 -18.56 -7.55
N PHE A 147 -24.90 -17.23 -7.69
CA PHE A 147 -23.63 -16.52 -7.89
C PHE A 147 -22.83 -16.34 -6.59
N THR A 148 -23.50 -16.25 -5.44
CA THR A 148 -22.84 -16.04 -4.15
C THR A 148 -22.02 -17.26 -3.72
N GLN A 149 -22.42 -18.47 -4.15
CA GLN A 149 -21.70 -19.71 -3.83
C GLN A 149 -20.46 -19.95 -4.71
N LYS A 150 -20.25 -19.15 -5.77
CA LYS A 150 -19.09 -19.28 -6.66
C LYS A 150 -17.99 -18.23 -6.41
N LEU A 151 -18.22 -17.29 -5.50
CA LEU A 151 -17.23 -16.30 -5.02
C LEU A 151 -16.54 -16.70 -3.70
N THR A 152 -16.63 -17.96 -3.28
CA THR A 152 -15.82 -18.52 -2.17
C THR A 152 -14.39 -18.84 -2.63
N ILE A 153 -13.77 -17.95 -3.41
CA ILE A 153 -12.34 -18.03 -3.69
C ILE A 153 -11.76 -16.67 -3.31
N PRO A 154 -10.92 -16.59 -2.26
CA PRO A 154 -10.39 -15.31 -1.81
C PRO A 154 -9.51 -14.71 -2.91
N THR A 155 -9.97 -13.61 -3.51
CA THR A 155 -9.17 -12.84 -4.46
C THR A 155 -7.98 -12.20 -3.75
N THR A 156 -6.85 -12.13 -4.46
CA THR A 156 -5.51 -11.75 -3.97
C THR A 156 -5.44 -10.34 -3.35
N GLY A 157 -6.40 -9.46 -3.62
CA GLY A 157 -6.47 -8.11 -3.07
C GLY A 157 -6.81 -8.05 -1.58
N VAL A 158 -7.70 -8.92 -1.09
CA VAL A 158 -8.11 -8.94 0.34
C VAL A 158 -6.99 -9.46 1.23
N LYS A 159 -6.15 -10.36 0.70
CA LYS A 159 -4.95 -10.85 1.41
C LYS A 159 -3.92 -9.75 1.64
N ARG A 160 -3.77 -8.79 0.72
CA ARG A 160 -2.77 -7.72 0.82
C ARG A 160 -3.11 -6.71 1.94
N TRP A 161 -4.39 -6.39 2.13
CA TRP A 161 -4.84 -5.56 3.25
C TRP A 161 -4.74 -6.30 4.58
N GLN A 162 -5.13 -7.58 4.64
CA GLN A 162 -4.95 -8.42 5.84
C GLN A 162 -3.46 -8.49 6.28
N ILE A 163 -2.52 -8.48 5.33
CA ILE A 163 -1.08 -8.36 5.64
C ILE A 163 -0.77 -6.99 6.24
N TYR A 164 -1.26 -5.88 5.71
CA TYR A 164 -0.95 -4.54 6.24
C TYR A 164 -1.60 -4.26 7.61
N VAL A 165 -2.86 -4.63 7.84
CA VAL A 165 -3.49 -4.50 9.18
C VAL A 165 -2.96 -5.55 10.16
N GLY A 166 -2.57 -6.75 9.69
CA GLY A 166 -1.88 -7.73 10.52
C GLY A 166 -0.47 -7.27 10.91
N TRP A 167 0.27 -6.70 9.96
CA TRP A 167 1.58 -6.08 10.12
C TRP A 167 1.51 -4.90 11.09
N LEU A 168 0.60 -3.96 10.87
CA LEU A 168 0.39 -2.79 11.72
C LEU A 168 -0.09 -3.18 13.13
N ARG A 169 -0.95 -4.21 13.26
CA ARG A 169 -1.43 -4.69 14.56
C ARG A 169 -0.39 -5.54 15.31
N SER A 170 0.54 -6.17 14.62
CA SER A 170 1.68 -6.87 15.23
C SER A 170 2.81 -5.90 15.60
N VAL A 171 3.01 -4.84 14.80
CA VAL A 171 3.94 -3.73 15.07
C VAL A 171 3.49 -2.92 16.28
N LEU A 172 2.20 -2.61 16.43
CA LEU A 172 1.66 -1.89 17.59
C LEU A 172 1.52 -2.75 18.87
N ARG A 173 1.91 -4.03 18.84
CA ARG A 173 1.84 -4.95 20.00
C ARG A 173 3.20 -5.19 20.67
N MET A 174 4.29 -4.64 20.13
CA MET A 174 5.66 -5.00 20.54
C MET A 174 6.48 -3.84 21.12
N ASP A 175 5.84 -2.79 21.62
CA ASP A 175 6.50 -1.86 22.54
C ASP A 175 5.94 -2.08 23.94
N GLY A 176 6.66 -2.91 24.70
CA GLY A 176 6.59 -2.94 26.16
C GLY A 176 7.15 -1.64 26.74
N TYR A 177 6.39 -0.56 26.59
CA TYR A 177 6.57 0.67 27.34
C TYR A 177 5.27 0.98 28.09
N ASP A 178 5.35 0.85 29.41
CA ASP A 178 4.34 1.25 30.38
C ASP A 178 3.96 2.72 30.16
N PHE A 179 2.76 2.97 29.62
CA PHE A 179 2.08 4.24 29.82
C PHE A 179 0.60 4.02 30.13
N LEU A 180 0.37 4.01 31.45
CA LEU A 180 -0.85 4.23 32.20
C LEU A 180 -1.90 3.10 32.30
N PRO A 181 -2.33 2.82 33.55
CA PRO A 181 -3.39 1.87 33.87
C PRO A 181 -4.77 2.50 33.66
N ALA A 182 -5.78 1.63 33.70
CA ALA A 182 -7.20 1.94 33.82
C ALA A 182 -7.92 2.39 32.55
N PHE A 183 -8.20 1.43 31.68
CA PHE A 183 -9.56 1.24 31.19
C PHE A 183 -9.94 -0.22 31.45
N ASP A 184 -10.02 -0.54 32.74
CA ASP A 184 -10.71 -1.73 33.20
C ASP A 184 -12.11 -1.31 33.66
N LEU A 185 -13.06 -2.24 33.49
CA LEU A 185 -14.50 -2.16 33.77
C LEU A 185 -15.42 -1.60 32.67
N TYR A 186 -15.82 -2.52 31.80
CA TYR A 186 -17.25 -2.87 31.71
C TYR A 186 -17.65 -3.67 32.97
N CYS A 187 -18.43 -3.04 33.85
CA CYS A 187 -19.65 -3.55 34.48
C CYS A 187 -20.43 -2.36 35.02
#